data_AF-A0A945JQL5-F1
#
_entry.id   AF-A0A945JQL5-F1
#
_cell.length_a   1.000
_cell.length_b   1.000
_cell.length_c   1.000
_cell.angle_alpha   90.00
_cell.angle_beta   90.00
_cell.angle_gamma   90.00
#
_symmetry.space_group_name_H-M   'P 1'
#
loop_
_entity.id
_entity.type
_entity.pdbx_description
1 polymer ?
#
loop_
_entity_poly.entity_id
_entity_poly.type
_entity_poly.pdbx_seq_one_letter_code
_entity_poly.pdbx_strand_id
1 'polypeptide(L)'
;MPPRRQSFAQFLVGTASLERPSFFYAYAGMWLHLIVSVPLLVFAGIPLLEATSSMAVGSLSLGIIVYSLLSREYGLLVNLVSYVLSLARVIDPSMLGYTFLVIAIIISLASGYMLISSEYRRYTREIYDGDESGVPLWITVCIGTTTVMLFIYGVRLL
;
A
#
# COMPACT_ATOMS: atom_id res chain seq x y z
N MET A 1 -34.58 -3.19 -5.83
CA MET A 1 -33.74 -4.03 -6.72
C MET A 1 -32.94 -4.96 -5.82
N PRO A 2 -32.76 -6.25 -6.13
CA PRO A 2 -31.95 -7.12 -5.28
C PRO A 2 -30.49 -6.62 -5.25
N PRO A 3 -29.78 -6.70 -4.10
CA PRO A 3 -28.39 -6.26 -4.00
C PRO A 3 -27.55 -7.02 -5.03
N ARG A 4 -26.78 -6.29 -5.83
CA ARG A 4 -25.80 -6.91 -6.74
C ARG A 4 -24.85 -7.72 -5.87
N ARG A 5 -24.78 -9.04 -6.09
CA ARG A 5 -23.83 -9.95 -5.42
C ARG A 5 -22.38 -9.69 -5.88
N GLN A 6 -21.88 -8.48 -5.71
CA GLN A 6 -20.51 -8.11 -6.04
C GLN A 6 -19.68 -8.15 -4.77
N SER A 7 -18.59 -8.90 -4.77
CA SER A 7 -17.64 -8.90 -3.64
C SER A 7 -16.83 -7.61 -3.61
N PHE A 8 -16.27 -7.26 -2.45
CA PHE A 8 -15.40 -6.08 -2.32
C PHE A 8 -14.19 -6.12 -3.28
N ALA A 9 -13.60 -7.29 -3.50
CA ALA A 9 -12.51 -7.44 -4.47
C ALA A 9 -12.95 -7.14 -5.91
N GLN A 10 -14.15 -7.61 -6.30
CA GLN A 10 -14.75 -7.29 -7.60
C GLN A 10 -15.13 -5.81 -7.71
N PHE A 11 -15.44 -5.15 -6.60
CA PHE A 11 -15.68 -3.71 -6.55
C PHE A 11 -14.39 -2.92 -6.78
N LEU A 12 -13.28 -3.32 -6.15
CA LEU A 12 -11.97 -2.67 -6.28
C LEU A 12 -11.34 -2.82 -7.67
N VAL A 13 -11.35 -4.04 -8.23
CA VAL A 13 -10.73 -4.33 -9.53
C VAL A 13 -11.62 -3.88 -10.69
N GLY A 14 -12.92 -3.73 -10.43
CA GLY A 14 -13.93 -3.46 -11.43
C GLY A 14 -14.47 -4.73 -12.08
N THR A 15 -15.57 -4.54 -12.82
CA THR A 15 -16.21 -5.57 -13.65
C THR A 15 -16.58 -4.94 -14.98
N ALA A 16 -16.86 -5.73 -16.02
CA ALA A 16 -17.22 -5.24 -17.36
C ALA A 16 -18.37 -4.19 -17.40
N SER A 17 -19.18 -4.10 -16.34
CA SER A 17 -20.31 -3.16 -16.19
C SER A 17 -20.04 -1.94 -15.28
N LEU A 18 -18.85 -1.82 -14.67
CA LEU A 18 -18.50 -0.73 -13.75
C LEU A 18 -17.10 -0.21 -14.08
N GLU A 19 -17.03 0.95 -14.72
CA GLU A 19 -15.77 1.69 -14.94
C GLU A 19 -15.26 2.26 -13.61
N ARG A 20 -14.31 1.57 -12.96
CA ARG A 20 -13.49 2.16 -11.90
C ARG A 20 -12.03 1.77 -12.04
N PRO A 21 -11.26 2.55 -12.81
CA PRO A 21 -9.89 2.21 -13.20
C PRO A 21 -8.80 2.53 -12.16
N SER A 22 -9.04 3.42 -11.19
CA SER A 22 -7.96 3.99 -10.35
C SER A 22 -7.25 2.93 -9.50
N PHE A 23 -8.00 2.08 -8.79
CA PHE A 23 -7.42 1.01 -7.99
C PHE A 23 -6.77 -0.07 -8.87
N PHE A 24 -7.39 -0.44 -9.99
CA PHE A 24 -6.81 -1.40 -10.92
C PHE A 24 -5.46 -0.94 -11.47
N TYR A 25 -5.35 0.30 -11.95
CA TYR A 25 -4.08 0.83 -12.46
C TYR A 25 -3.02 0.97 -11.37
N ALA A 26 -3.42 1.37 -10.15
CA ALA A 26 -2.53 1.38 -9.00
C ALA A 26 -1.99 -0.02 -8.65
N TYR A 27 -2.87 -1.01 -8.63
CA TYR A 27 -2.52 -2.40 -8.35
C TYR A 27 -1.63 -3.01 -9.44
N ALA A 28 -1.99 -2.81 -10.72
CA ALA A 28 -1.18 -3.26 -11.84
C ALA A 28 0.19 -2.58 -11.88
N GLY A 29 0.23 -1.26 -11.63
CA GLY A 29 1.47 -0.49 -11.55
C GLY A 29 2.39 -0.94 -10.42
N MET A 30 1.83 -1.24 -9.24
CA MET A 30 2.55 -1.83 -8.11
C MET A 30 3.22 -3.15 -8.52
N TRP A 31 2.47 -4.10 -9.08
CA TRP A 31 3.02 -5.40 -9.47
C TRP A 31 4.05 -5.29 -10.58
N LEU A 32 3.76 -4.48 -11.61
CA LEU A 32 4.68 -4.25 -12.72
C LEU A 32 6.00 -3.68 -12.20
N HIS A 33 5.94 -2.66 -11.33
CA HIS A 33 7.13 -2.09 -10.72
C HIS A 33 7.91 -3.13 -9.92
N LEU A 34 7.25 -3.95 -9.10
CA LEU A 34 7.92 -5.00 -8.32
C LEU A 34 8.62 -6.04 -9.20
N ILE A 35 7.91 -6.56 -10.21
CA ILE A 35 8.39 -7.59 -11.13
C ILE A 35 9.55 -7.08 -11.99
N VAL A 36 9.58 -5.78 -12.30
CA VAL A 36 10.69 -5.18 -13.08
C VAL A 36 11.86 -4.78 -12.18
N SER A 37 11.59 -4.11 -11.07
CA SER A 37 12.64 -3.56 -10.19
C SER A 37 13.46 -4.63 -9.48
N VAL A 38 12.84 -5.69 -8.96
CA VAL A 38 13.57 -6.73 -8.21
C VAL A 38 14.61 -7.43 -9.09
N PRO A 39 14.29 -7.94 -10.30
CA PRO A 39 15.30 -8.52 -11.17
C PRO A 39 16.41 -7.53 -11.53
N LEU A 40 16.06 -6.28 -11.87
CA LEU A 40 17.06 -5.26 -12.21
C LEU A 40 18.07 -5.02 -11.07
N LEU A 41 17.59 -4.92 -9.83
CA LEU A 41 18.47 -4.75 -8.66
C LEU A 41 19.33 -5.99 -8.38
N VAL A 42 18.75 -7.19 -8.55
CA VAL A 42 19.51 -8.44 -8.41
C VAL A 42 20.60 -8.57 -9.47
N PHE A 43 20.29 -8.21 -10.73
CA PHE A 43 21.29 -8.15 -11.81
C PHE A 43 22.36 -7.09 -11.55
N ALA A 44 22.02 -6.01 -10.84
CA ALA A 44 22.97 -4.99 -10.41
C ALA A 44 23.82 -5.40 -9.18
N GLY A 45 23.65 -6.63 -8.68
CA GLY A 45 24.46 -7.19 -7.58
C GLY A 45 23.88 -6.99 -6.18
N ILE A 46 22.66 -6.46 -6.04
CA ILE A 46 21.99 -6.32 -4.75
C ILE A 46 21.46 -7.68 -4.28
N PRO A 47 21.68 -8.09 -3.02
CA PRO A 47 21.15 -9.35 -2.50
C PRO A 47 19.62 -9.44 -2.65
N LEU A 48 19.12 -10.60 -3.07
CA LEU A 48 17.70 -10.82 -3.37
C LEU A 48 16.76 -10.40 -2.22
N LEU A 49 17.15 -10.70 -0.98
CA LEU A 49 16.36 -10.35 0.21
C LEU A 49 16.26 -8.84 0.39
N GLU A 50 17.36 -8.11 0.16
CA GLU A 50 17.41 -6.65 0.30
C GLU A 50 16.63 -5.97 -0.83
N ALA A 51 16.82 -6.44 -2.07
CA ALA A 51 16.06 -5.98 -3.23
C ALA A 51 14.56 -6.21 -3.03
N THR A 52 14.16 -7.41 -2.61
CA THR A 52 12.75 -7.78 -2.46
C THR A 52 12.09 -7.04 -1.29
N SER A 53 12.76 -6.96 -0.13
CA SER A 53 12.19 -6.27 1.04
C SER A 53 12.00 -4.78 0.79
N SER A 54 12.98 -4.11 0.19
CA SER A 54 12.84 -2.69 -0.16
C SER A 54 11.82 -2.47 -1.29
N MET A 55 11.90 -3.25 -2.38
CA MET A 55 11.00 -3.04 -3.51
C MET A 55 9.57 -3.46 -3.23
N ALA A 56 9.30 -4.37 -2.30
CA ALA A 56 7.94 -4.65 -1.85
C ALA A 56 7.26 -3.39 -1.29
N VAL A 57 7.95 -2.68 -0.39
CA VAL A 57 7.44 -1.44 0.23
C VAL A 57 7.43 -0.28 -0.76
N GLY A 58 8.49 -0.16 -1.56
CA GLY A 58 8.57 0.85 -2.63
C GLY A 58 7.45 0.67 -3.66
N SER A 59 7.18 -0.56 -4.10
CA SER A 59 6.13 -0.83 -5.08
C SER A 59 4.74 -0.58 -4.51
N LEU A 60 4.49 -0.95 -3.25
CA LEU A 60 3.25 -0.61 -2.55
C LEU A 60 3.06 0.91 -2.48
N SER A 61 4.11 1.64 -2.12
CA SER A 61 4.10 3.10 -2.07
C SER A 61 3.81 3.72 -3.43
N LEU A 62 4.43 3.20 -4.49
CA LEU A 62 4.16 3.63 -5.87
C LEU A 62 2.71 3.37 -6.26
N GLY A 63 2.16 2.20 -5.93
CA GLY A 63 0.75 1.90 -6.14
C GLY A 63 -0.15 2.93 -5.45
N ILE A 64 0.12 3.26 -4.19
CA ILE A 64 -0.65 4.26 -3.43
C ILE A 64 -0.48 5.67 -4.04
N ILE A 65 0.71 6.04 -4.54
CA ILE A 65 0.92 7.31 -5.25
C ILE A 65 0.09 7.36 -6.53
N VAL A 66 0.13 6.30 -7.35
CA VAL A 66 -0.67 6.21 -8.58
C VAL A 66 -2.15 6.31 -8.26
N TYR A 67 -2.62 5.58 -7.24
CA TYR A 67 -3.99 5.68 -6.78
C TYR A 67 -4.34 7.12 -6.39
N SER A 68 -3.52 7.75 -5.53
CA SER A 68 -3.70 9.13 -5.05
C SER A 68 -3.86 10.13 -6.19
N LEU A 69 -3.05 10.00 -7.25
CA LEU A 69 -3.12 10.86 -8.43
C LEU A 69 -4.40 10.64 -9.23
N LEU A 70 -4.81 9.37 -9.42
CA LEU A 70 -5.99 9.01 -10.20
C LEU A 70 -7.31 9.31 -9.46
N SER A 71 -7.34 9.12 -8.14
CA SER A 71 -8.51 9.39 -7.29
C SER A 71 -8.56 10.83 -6.75
N ARG A 72 -7.47 11.60 -6.94
CA ARG A 72 -7.27 12.95 -6.38
C ARG A 72 -7.27 12.98 -4.85
N GLU A 73 -6.95 11.87 -4.20
CA GLU A 73 -6.77 11.78 -2.75
C GLU A 73 -5.34 12.16 -2.36
N TYR A 74 -5.00 13.45 -2.49
CA TYR A 74 -3.62 13.94 -2.32
C TYR A 74 -3.02 13.73 -0.92
N GLY A 75 -3.82 13.46 0.10
CA GLY A 75 -3.32 13.07 1.43
C GLY A 75 -2.45 11.80 1.40
N LEU A 76 -2.68 10.92 0.41
CA LEU A 76 -1.90 9.70 0.23
C LEU A 76 -0.53 9.93 -0.43
N LEU A 77 -0.24 11.14 -0.94
CA LEU A 77 1.07 11.49 -1.53
C LEU A 77 2.23 11.46 -0.53
N VAL A 78 1.96 11.37 0.77
CA VAL A 78 2.99 11.07 1.79
C VAL A 78 3.79 9.79 1.46
N ASN A 79 3.24 8.89 0.64
CA ASN A 79 3.95 7.71 0.14
C ASN A 79 5.14 8.05 -0.77
N LEU A 80 5.30 9.28 -1.25
CA LEU A 80 6.55 9.74 -1.88
C LEU A 80 7.72 9.60 -0.90
N VAL A 81 7.51 9.94 0.37
CA VAL A 81 8.53 9.78 1.43
C VAL A 81 8.86 8.30 1.61
N SER A 82 7.83 7.46 1.73
CA SER A 82 8.02 6.00 1.86
C SER A 82 8.78 5.40 0.68
N TYR A 83 8.44 5.82 -0.54
CA TYR A 83 9.10 5.38 -1.76
C TYR A 83 10.58 5.76 -1.77
N VAL A 84 10.90 7.03 -1.49
CA VAL A 84 12.29 7.52 -1.43
C VAL A 84 13.09 6.81 -0.34
N LEU A 85 12.52 6.61 0.85
CA LEU A 85 13.17 5.89 1.94
C LEU A 85 13.43 4.42 1.59
N SER A 86 12.51 3.78 0.87
CA SER A 86 12.71 2.42 0.36
C SER A 86 13.88 2.38 -0.63
N LEU A 87 13.93 3.31 -1.59
CA LEU A 87 15.05 3.42 -2.53
C LEU A 87 16.38 3.70 -1.81
N ALA A 88 16.38 4.59 -0.81
CA ALA A 88 17.56 4.91 -0.01
C ALA A 88 18.14 3.65 0.68
N ARG A 89 17.30 2.75 1.19
CA ARG A 89 17.74 1.46 1.75
C ARG A 89 18.50 0.60 0.74
N VAL A 90 18.18 0.66 -0.55
CA VAL A 90 18.89 -0.12 -1.58
C VAL A 90 20.31 0.39 -1.77
N ILE A 91 20.52 1.70 -1.59
CA ILE A 91 21.80 2.38 -1.82
C ILE A 91 22.68 2.33 -0.57
N ASP A 92 22.07 2.44 0.61
CA ASP A 92 22.76 2.43 1.90
C ASP A 92 22.30 1.24 2.77
N PRO A 93 23.07 0.13 2.80
CA PRO A 93 22.75 -1.06 3.59
C PRO A 93 23.15 -0.92 5.07
N SER A 94 23.57 0.27 5.53
CA SER A 94 23.89 0.50 6.94
C SER A 94 22.66 0.45 7.87
N MET A 95 22.89 0.52 9.18
CA MET A 95 21.82 0.53 10.20
C MET A 95 20.78 1.64 9.97
N LEU A 96 21.19 2.77 9.39
CA LEU A 96 20.26 3.86 9.02
C LEU A 96 19.28 3.43 7.93
N GLY A 97 19.71 2.62 6.97
CA GLY A 97 18.85 2.04 5.95
C GLY A 97 17.70 1.24 6.55
N TYR A 98 17.95 0.42 7.58
CA TYR A 98 16.89 -0.35 8.23
C TYR A 98 15.86 0.56 8.90
N THR A 99 16.30 1.65 9.52
CA THR A 99 15.40 2.66 10.10
C THR A 99 14.54 3.31 9.02
N PHE A 100 15.12 3.67 7.88
CA PHE A 100 14.37 4.20 6.74
C PHE A 100 13.32 3.22 6.22
N LEU A 101 13.67 1.93 6.11
CA LEU A 101 12.73 0.91 5.68
C LEU A 101 11.57 0.74 6.70
N VAL A 102 11.84 0.78 8.00
CA VAL A 102 10.80 0.71 9.03
C VAL A 102 9.84 1.90 8.92
N ILE A 103 10.35 3.12 8.75
CA ILE A 103 9.54 4.33 8.56
C ILE A 103 8.69 4.20 7.28
N ALA A 104 9.29 3.72 6.19
CA ALA A 104 8.58 3.47 4.93
C ALA A 104 7.41 2.49 5.13
N ILE A 105 7.65 1.37 5.81
CA ILE A 105 6.60 0.37 6.11
C ILE A 105 5.45 1.00 6.90
N ILE A 106 5.76 1.80 7.93
CA ILE A 106 4.74 2.47 8.75
C ILE A 106 3.86 3.39 7.90
N ILE A 107 4.48 4.23 7.06
CA ILE A 107 3.76 5.16 6.16
C ILE A 107 2.87 4.38 5.19
N SER A 108 3.41 3.35 4.54
CA SER A 108 2.68 2.56 3.55
C SER A 108 1.54 1.74 4.17
N LEU A 109 1.73 1.18 5.37
CA LEU A 109 0.67 0.46 6.08
C LEU A 109 -0.46 1.40 6.51
N ALA A 110 -0.13 2.54 7.10
CA ALA A 110 -1.13 3.52 7.51
C ALA A 110 -1.93 4.05 6.31
N SER A 111 -1.22 4.38 5.23
CA SER A 111 -1.84 4.86 3.98
C SER A 111 -2.67 3.78 3.29
N GLY A 112 -2.16 2.55 3.24
CA GLY A 112 -2.88 1.40 2.68
C GLY A 112 -4.17 1.11 3.46
N TYR A 113 -4.13 1.20 4.79
CA TYR A 113 -5.34 1.12 5.61
C TYR A 113 -6.34 2.23 5.28
N MET A 114 -5.90 3.48 5.19
CA MET A 114 -6.78 4.61 4.85
C MET A 114 -7.45 4.40 3.48
N LEU A 115 -6.67 4.00 2.47
CA LEU A 115 -7.15 3.70 1.12
C LEU A 115 -8.18 2.56 1.12
N ILE A 116 -7.86 1.42 1.75
CA ILE A 116 -8.79 0.28 1.80
C ILE A 116 -10.04 0.66 2.60
N SER A 117 -9.89 1.47 3.66
CA SER A 117 -11.01 1.95 4.45
C SER A 117 -11.93 2.90 3.68
N SER A 118 -11.39 3.77 2.84
CA SER A 118 -12.20 4.69 2.03
C SER A 118 -12.98 3.92 0.98
N GLU A 119 -12.33 2.99 0.28
CA GLU A 119 -12.98 2.13 -0.72
C GLU A 119 -14.01 1.19 -0.09
N TYR A 120 -13.74 0.63 1.09
CA TYR A 120 -14.69 -0.24 1.78
C TYR A 120 -15.96 0.51 2.20
N ARG A 121 -15.81 1.73 2.75
CA ARG A 121 -16.96 2.59 3.05
C ARG A 121 -17.75 2.93 1.79
N ARG A 122 -17.06 3.20 0.68
CA ARG A 122 -17.70 3.47 -0.61
C ARG A 122 -18.46 2.25 -1.13
N TYR A 123 -17.88 1.06 -1.02
CA TYR A 123 -18.51 -0.20 -1.36
C TYR A 123 -19.80 -0.44 -0.58
N THR A 124 -19.76 -0.32 0.76
CA THR A 124 -20.96 -0.52 1.60
C THR A 124 -22.05 0.49 1.26
N ARG A 125 -21.67 1.77 1.06
CA ARG A 125 -22.63 2.82 0.68
C ARG A 125 -23.30 2.54 -0.67
N GLU A 126 -22.55 2.11 -1.67
CA GLU A 126 -23.05 1.95 -3.04
C GLU A 126 -23.76 0.62 -3.30
N ILE A 127 -23.40 -0.45 -2.57
CA ILE A 127 -23.92 -1.81 -2.82
C ILE A 127 -24.98 -2.24 -1.80
N TYR A 128 -24.89 -1.75 -0.56
CA TYR A 128 -25.77 -2.19 0.53
C TYR A 128 -26.77 -1.12 1.00
N ASP A 129 -26.80 0.08 0.40
CA ASP A 129 -27.77 1.17 0.69
C ASP A 129 -27.94 1.47 2.20
N GLY A 130 -26.97 1.10 3.03
CA GLY A 130 -27.21 0.93 4.45
C GLY A 130 -25.92 0.76 5.24
N ASP A 131 -25.78 1.69 6.19
CA ASP A 131 -24.76 1.80 7.22
C ASP A 131 -23.35 2.17 6.75
N GLU A 132 -22.81 3.27 7.29
CA GLU A 132 -21.41 3.66 7.12
C GLU A 132 -20.49 2.76 7.96
N SER A 133 -20.71 1.44 7.92
CA SER A 133 -19.89 0.50 8.67
C SER A 133 -18.46 0.64 8.16
N GLY A 134 -17.57 1.09 9.04
CA GLY A 134 -16.14 1.12 8.78
C GLY A 134 -15.59 -0.29 8.49
N VAL A 135 -14.31 -0.35 8.15
CA VAL A 135 -13.60 -1.63 8.01
C VAL A 135 -13.80 -2.46 9.29
N PRO A 136 -13.96 -3.79 9.19
CA PRO A 136 -14.05 -4.64 10.38
C PRO A 136 -12.98 -4.32 11.42
N LEU A 137 -13.39 -4.13 12.68
CA LEU A 137 -12.52 -3.67 13.78
C LEU A 137 -11.23 -4.49 13.92
N TRP A 138 -11.28 -5.79 13.65
CA TRP A 138 -10.11 -6.66 13.73
C TRP A 138 -9.01 -6.25 12.73
N ILE A 139 -9.36 -5.71 11.55
CA ILE A 139 -8.38 -5.20 10.58
C ILE A 139 -7.68 -3.97 11.15
N THR A 140 -8.47 -3.04 11.72
CA THR A 140 -7.95 -1.83 12.36
C THR A 140 -7.01 -2.16 13.51
N VAL A 141 -7.42 -3.09 14.38
CA VAL A 141 -6.60 -3.54 15.52
C VAL A 141 -5.31 -4.18 15.03
N CYS A 142 -5.37 -5.13 14.08
CA CYS A 142 -4.19 -5.80 13.55
C CYS A 142 -3.18 -4.83 12.92
N ILE A 143 -3.65 -3.88 12.11
CA ILE A 143 -2.77 -2.88 11.49
C ILE A 143 -2.20 -1.95 12.55
N GLY A 144 -3.03 -1.44 13.47
CA GLY A 144 -2.57 -0.58 14.56
C GLY A 144 -1.52 -1.26 15.43
N THR A 145 -1.73 -2.52 15.84
CA THR A 145 -0.75 -3.27 16.62
C THR A 145 0.53 -3.50 15.86
N THR A 146 0.45 -3.82 14.57
CA THR A 146 1.63 -4.03 13.71
C THR A 146 2.43 -2.75 13.58
N THR A 147 1.78 -1.61 13.36
CA THR A 147 2.41 -0.30 13.27
C THR A 147 3.12 0.08 14.58
N VAL A 148 2.48 -0.15 15.73
CA VAL A 148 3.10 0.12 17.04
C VAL A 148 4.32 -0.77 17.28
N MET A 149 4.23 -2.07 16.95
CA MET A 149 5.37 -2.98 17.08
C MET A 149 6.54 -2.57 16.19
N LEU A 150 6.27 -2.16 14.94
CA LEU A 150 7.29 -1.65 14.02
C LEU A 150 7.91 -0.35 14.52
N PHE A 151 7.10 0.55 15.09
CA PHE A 151 7.60 1.78 15.68
C PHE A 151 8.55 1.49 16.86
N ILE A 152 8.16 0.63 17.80
CA ILE A 152 9.00 0.22 18.94
C ILE A 152 10.30 -0.42 18.43
N TYR A 153 10.21 -1.28 17.43
CA TYR A 153 11.38 -1.89 16.80
C TYR A 153 12.31 -0.85 16.17
N GLY A 154 11.76 0.12 15.43
CA GLY A 154 12.52 1.21 14.83
C GLY A 154 13.23 2.07 15.88
N VAL A 155 12.56 2.41 16.98
CA VAL A 155 13.19 3.16 18.09
C VAL A 155 14.34 2.37 18.72
N ARG A 156 14.23 1.05 18.85
CA ARG A 156 15.31 0.20 19.38
C ARG A 156 16.56 0.17 18.48
N LEU A 157 16.41 0.42 17.18
CA LEU A 157 17.52 0.39 16.22
C LEU A 157 18.35 1.68 16.19
N LEU A 158 17.83 2.78 16.76
CA LEU A 158 18.50 4.07 16.92
C LEU A 158 19.38 4.10 18.18
#